data_AF-A0A1Y5NXM9-F1
#
_entry.id   AF-A0A1Y5NXM9-F1
#
_cell.length_a   1.000
_cell.length_b   1.000
_cell.length_c   1.000
_cell.angle_alpha   90.00
_cell.angle_beta   90.00
_cell.angle_gamma   90.00
#
_symmetry.space_group_name_H-M   'P 1'
#
loop_
_entity.id
_entity.type
_entity.pdbx_description
1 polymer ?
#
loop_
_entity_poly.entity_id
_entity_poly.type
_entity_poly.pdbx_seq_one_letter_code
_entity_poly.pdbx_strand_id
1 'polypeptide(L)'
;MNNRGMISPDSITVFGADWCRDCVRTKAQLDGLGVTYTYVDLVAEPAAADVARDISGRTNIPVVVYPDSTHHVEPSNADVDAKLRELALI
;
A
#
# COMPACT_ATOMS: atom_id res chain seq x y z
N MET A 1 6.90 -13.90 12.79
CA MET A 1 6.32 -12.64 13.32
C MET A 1 4.90 -12.53 12.79
N ASN A 2 3.92 -12.08 13.60
CA ASN A 2 2.54 -11.94 13.14
C ASN A 2 2.41 -10.64 12.34
N ASN A 3 1.89 -10.70 11.10
CA ASN A 3 1.74 -9.55 10.18
C ASN A 3 0.86 -8.40 10.73
N ARG A 4 0.18 -8.61 11.87
CA ARG A 4 -0.66 -7.63 12.58
C ARG A 4 0.06 -6.36 13.04
N GLY A 5 1.39 -6.36 13.14
CA GLY A 5 2.15 -5.17 13.54
C GLY A 5 2.37 -4.15 12.42
N MET A 6 2.25 -4.56 11.15
CA MET A 6 2.61 -3.73 9.99
C MET A 6 1.40 -3.19 9.23
N ILE A 7 0.22 -3.78 9.44
CA ILE A 7 -1.04 -3.35 8.82
C ILE A 7 -1.92 -2.79 9.92
N SER A 8 -2.30 -1.52 9.80
CA SER A 8 -3.27 -0.90 10.70
C SER A 8 -4.68 -1.05 10.12
N PRO A 9 -5.68 -1.49 10.90
CA PRO A 9 -7.07 -1.59 10.42
C PRO A 9 -7.68 -0.22 10.12
N ASP A 10 -7.07 0.87 10.61
CA ASP A 10 -7.62 2.22 10.50
C ASP A 10 -6.93 3.08 9.41
N SER A 11 -5.96 2.52 8.68
CA SER A 11 -5.21 3.28 7.66
C SER A 11 -4.75 2.42 6.50
N ILE A 12 -4.58 3.06 5.34
CA ILE A 12 -3.95 2.42 4.18
C ILE A 12 -2.49 2.10 4.49
N THR A 13 -2.00 0.96 4.04
CA THR A 13 -0.58 0.58 4.10
C THR A 13 -0.04 0.41 2.69
N VAL A 14 1.09 1.03 2.38
CA VAL A 14 1.76 0.93 1.08
C VAL A 14 3.14 0.31 1.28
N PHE A 15 3.34 -0.91 0.79
CA PHE A 15 4.66 -1.54 0.72
C PHE A 15 5.32 -1.13 -0.60
N GLY A 16 6.52 -0.56 -0.55
CA GLY A 16 7.19 -0.06 -1.74
C GLY A 16 8.67 0.22 -1.56
N ALA A 17 9.26 0.86 -2.56
CA ALA A 17 10.63 1.35 -2.53
C ALA A 17 10.72 2.65 -3.35
N ASP A 18 11.63 3.55 -2.99
CA ASP A 18 11.70 4.88 -3.62
C ASP A 18 12.23 4.85 -5.08
N TRP A 19 12.90 3.77 -5.49
CA TRP A 19 13.30 3.56 -6.89
C TRP A 19 12.14 3.08 -7.77
N CYS A 20 11.02 2.66 -7.18
CA CYS A 20 9.86 2.13 -7.88
C CYS A 20 8.92 3.27 -8.30
N ARG A 21 8.82 3.51 -9.62
CA ARG A 21 8.02 4.60 -10.19
C ARG A 21 6.54 4.52 -9.79
N ASP A 22 5.95 3.33 -9.77
CA ASP A 22 4.55 3.16 -9.39
C ASP A 22 4.33 3.40 -7.89
N CYS A 23 5.30 3.06 -7.05
CA CYS A 23 5.29 3.33 -5.62
C CYS A 23 5.30 4.85 -5.35
N VAL A 24 6.18 5.58 -6.04
CA VAL A 24 6.25 7.05 -5.99
C VAL A 24 4.93 7.67 -6.48
N ARG A 25 4.35 7.14 -7.57
CA ARG A 25 3.06 7.60 -8.10
C ARG A 25 1.93 7.41 -7.09
N THR A 26 1.81 6.23 -6.49
CA THR A 26 0.77 5.94 -5.49
C THR A 26 0.90 6.85 -4.26
N LYS A 27 2.12 7.04 -3.73
CA LYS A 27 2.39 7.98 -2.63
C LYS A 27 1.93 9.39 -2.99
N ALA A 28 2.38 9.91 -4.13
CA ALA A 28 2.02 11.26 -4.58
C ALA A 28 0.52 11.46 -4.76
N GLN A 29 -0.22 10.43 -5.20
CA GLN A 29 -1.67 10.49 -5.27
C GLN A 29 -2.31 10.57 -3.88
N LEU A 30 -1.92 9.68 -2.94
CA LEU A 30 -2.45 9.68 -1.58
C LEU A 30 -2.14 11.01 -0.86
N ASP A 31 -0.90 11.51 -1.00
CA ASP A 31 -0.48 12.81 -0.49
C ASP A 31 -1.34 13.95 -1.08
N GLY A 32 -1.55 13.95 -2.40
CA GLY A 32 -2.34 14.96 -3.10
C GLY A 32 -3.84 14.95 -2.75
N LEU A 33 -4.36 13.79 -2.32
CA LEU A 33 -5.74 13.65 -1.82
C LEU A 33 -5.86 13.91 -0.31
N GLY A 34 -4.75 14.12 0.40
CA GLY A 34 -4.74 14.30 1.85
C GLY A 34 -5.08 13.03 2.64
N VAL A 35 -4.94 11.85 2.02
CA VAL A 35 -5.24 10.56 2.64
C VAL A 35 -4.04 10.12 3.47
N THR A 36 -4.26 9.81 4.75
CA THR A 36 -3.20 9.28 5.62
C THR A 36 -2.92 7.81 5.30
N TYR A 37 -1.64 7.45 5.20
CA TYR A 37 -1.20 6.08 4.99
C TYR A 37 0.11 5.79 5.74
N THR A 38 0.35 4.51 5.99
CA THR A 38 1.63 3.98 6.44
C THR A 38 2.44 3.56 5.21
N TYR A 39 3.66 4.05 5.07
CA TYR A 39 4.59 3.58 4.04
C TYR A 39 5.62 2.64 4.66
N VAL A 40 5.74 1.44 4.10
CA VAL A 40 6.73 0.44 4.49
C VAL A 40 7.77 0.34 3.38
N ASP A 41 8.97 0.86 3.65
CA ASP A 41 10.09 0.82 2.71
C ASP A 41 10.78 -0.55 2.76
N LEU A 42 10.64 -1.33 1.70
CA LEU A 42 11.22 -2.66 1.59
C LEU A 42 12.74 -2.66 1.46
N VAL A 43 13.36 -1.52 1.15
CA VAL A 43 14.83 -1.38 1.14
C VAL A 43 15.35 -1.23 2.57
N ALA A 44 14.68 -0.40 3.38
CA ALA A 44 15.01 -0.22 4.79
C ALA A 44 14.61 -1.43 5.65
N GLU A 45 13.51 -2.10 5.29
CA GLU A 45 12.96 -3.26 5.99
C GLU A 45 12.80 -4.48 5.06
N PRO A 46 13.89 -5.17 4.67
CA PRO A 46 13.82 -6.29 3.73
C PRO A 46 12.89 -7.42 4.16
N ALA A 47 12.74 -7.66 5.48
CA ALA A 47 11.83 -8.66 6.03
C ALA A 47 10.34 -8.36 5.75
N ALA A 48 10.00 -7.09 5.47
CA ALA A 48 8.65 -6.69 5.09
C ALA A 48 8.24 -7.21 3.70
N ALA A 49 9.21 -7.59 2.86
CA ALA A 49 8.93 -8.12 1.53
C ALA A 49 8.19 -9.46 1.60
N ASP A 50 8.52 -10.31 2.58
CA ASP A 50 7.80 -11.56 2.82
C ASP A 50 6.35 -11.29 3.23
N VAL A 51 6.10 -10.25 4.04
CA VAL A 51 4.74 -9.83 4.42
C VAL A 51 3.95 -9.34 3.21
N ALA A 52 4.54 -8.48 2.37
CA ALA A 52 3.90 -8.01 1.15
C ALA A 52 3.58 -9.17 0.18
N ARG A 53 4.46 -10.17 0.11
CA ARG A 53 4.27 -11.38 -0.68
C ARG A 53 3.17 -12.28 -0.13
N ASP A 54 3.11 -12.47 1.18
CA ASP A 54 2.07 -13.28 1.82
C ASP A 54 0.67 -12.67 1.59
N ILE A 55 0.58 -11.34 1.57
CA ILE A 55 -0.67 -10.61 1.29
C ILE A 55 -1.08 -10.75 -0.18
N SER A 56 -0.15 -10.49 -1.09
CA SER A 56 -0.44 -10.32 -2.52
C SER A 56 -0.30 -11.60 -3.36
N GLY A 57 0.38 -12.62 -2.82
CA GLY A 57 0.82 -13.79 -3.57
C GLY A 57 1.90 -13.51 -4.62
N ARG A 58 2.46 -12.28 -4.67
CA ARG A 58 3.41 -11.81 -5.70
C ARG A 58 4.55 -11.02 -5.06
N THR A 59 5.59 -10.72 -5.83
CA THR A 59 6.73 -9.88 -5.38
C THR A 59 6.74 -8.49 -6.00
N ASN A 60 5.67 -8.14 -6.73
CA ASN A 60 5.50 -6.84 -7.36
C ASN A 60 5.16 -5.77 -6.32
N ILE A 61 5.60 -4.53 -6.57
CA ILE A 61 5.32 -3.36 -5.73
C ILE A 61 4.85 -2.19 -6.62
N PRO A 62 3.99 -1.30 -6.11
CA PRO A 62 3.50 -1.24 -4.73
C PRO A 62 2.44 -2.29 -4.42
N VAL A 63 2.43 -2.79 -3.18
CA VAL A 63 1.27 -3.48 -2.59
C VAL A 63 0.54 -2.48 -1.70
N VAL A 64 -0.70 -2.17 -2.04
CA VAL A 64 -1.56 -1.22 -1.31
C VAL A 64 -2.62 -2.01 -0.58
N VAL A 65 -2.59 -1.99 0.75
CA VAL A 65 -3.56 -2.65 1.62
C VAL A 65 -4.49 -1.59 2.21
N TYR A 66 -5.79 -1.83 2.11
CA TYR A 66 -6.83 -0.91 2.57
C TYR A 66 -7.38 -1.30 3.95
N PRO A 67 -8.07 -0.38 4.66
CA PRO A 67 -8.69 -0.65 5.97
C PRO A 67 -9.63 -1.86 6.01
N ASP A 68 -10.30 -2.16 4.90
CA ASP A 68 -11.20 -3.33 4.75
C ASP A 68 -10.44 -4.66 4.52
N SER A 69 -9.11 -4.65 4.67
CA SER A 69 -8.19 -5.78 4.43
C SER A 69 -8.09 -6.24 2.97
N THR A 70 -8.72 -5.55 2.02
CA THR A 70 -8.48 -5.77 0.59
C THR A 70 -7.15 -5.15 0.17
N HIS A 71 -6.64 -5.55 -0.99
CA HIS A 71 -5.38 -5.02 -1.49
C HIS A 71 -5.35 -4.91 -3.02
N HIS A 72 -4.48 -4.03 -3.52
CA HIS A 72 -4.06 -3.98 -4.92
C HIS A 72 -2.55 -4.18 -5.04
N VAL A 73 -2.12 -4.68 -6.21
CA VAL A 73 -0.73 -4.84 -6.60
C VAL A 73 -0.50 -4.04 -7.87
N GLU A 74 0.50 -3.17 -7.90
CA GLU A 74 0.78 -2.25 -9.00
C GLU A 74 -0.45 -1.43 -9.49
N PRO A 75 -1.34 -0.93 -8.60
CA PRO A 75 -2.56 -0.24 -9.03
C PRO A 75 -2.27 1.04 -9.82
N SER A 76 -3.11 1.31 -10.81
CA SER A 76 -3.19 2.63 -11.43
C SER A 76 -3.81 3.66 -10.47
N ASN A 77 -3.69 4.95 -10.81
CA ASN A 77 -4.36 5.99 -10.01
C ASN A 77 -5.88 5.85 -10.00
N ALA A 78 -6.47 5.35 -11.09
CA ALA A 78 -7.90 5.12 -11.18
C ALA A 78 -8.34 4.00 -10.22
N ASP A 79 -7.54 2.93 -10.09
CA ASP A 79 -7.84 1.82 -9.17
C ASP A 79 -7.79 2.28 -7.71
N VAL A 80 -6.82 3.13 -7.36
CA VAL A 80 -6.71 3.72 -6.01
C VAL A 80 -7.87 4.68 -5.75
N ASP A 81 -8.17 5.62 -6.65
CA ASP A 81 -9.28 6.58 -6.48
C ASP A 81 -10.63 5.85 -6.33
N ALA A 82 -10.90 4.86 -7.19
CA ALA A 82 -12.11 4.06 -7.13
C ALA A 82 -12.26 3.36 -5.77
N LYS A 83 -11.18 2.75 -5.26
CA LYS A 83 -11.23 2.06 -3.98
C LYS A 83 -11.36 3.02 -2.79
N LEU A 84 -10.72 4.18 -2.84
CA LEU A 84 -10.88 5.22 -1.82
C LEU A 84 -12.33 5.70 -1.73
N ARG A 85 -13.01 5.90 -2.87
CA ARG A 85 -14.43 6.26 -2.93
C ARG A 85 -15.35 5.15 -2.42
N GLU A 86 -15.07 3.91 -2.80
CA GLU A 86 -15.80 2.73 -2.31
C GLU A 86 -15.79 2.67 -0.79
N LEU A 87 -14.65 3.03 -0.17
CA LEU A 87 -14.46 3.05 1.29
C LEU A 87 -14.83 4.39 1.94
N ALA A 88 -15.36 5.35 1.18
CA ALA A 88 -15.69 6.70 1.65
C ALA A 88 -14.52 7.43 2.35
N LEU A 89 -13.29 7.21 1.86
CA LEU A 89 -12.08 7.87 2.34
C LEU A 89 -11.79 9.20 1.62
N ILE A 90 -12.45 9.44 0.49
CA ILE A 90 -12.44 10.69 -0.30
C ILE A 90 -13.82 10.96 -0.92
#